data_AF-A0A800M8H2-F1
#
_entry.id   AF-A0A800M8H2-F1
#
_cell.length_a   1.000
_cell.length_b   1.000
_cell.length_c   1.000
_cell.angle_alpha   90.00
_cell.angle_beta   90.00
_cell.angle_gamma   90.00
#
_symmetry.space_group_name_H-M   'P 1'
#
loop_
_entity.id
_entity.type
_entity.pdbx_description
1 polymer ?
#
loop_
_entity_poly.entity_id
_entity_poly.type
_entity_poly.pdbx_seq_one_letter_code
_entity_poly.pdbx_strand_id
1 'polypeptide(L)'
;MTVSLLEGRKVALVHDWLIGMRGGEKCLEVLCELFPEADLFTLIHDKGKLSRAIESMRIRTSFIQNMPFGLKKYRHYLPLFPLAIEQFDFSGYDLIISSSHCVAKGVKHDDSVYHISYIYTPMRYVWDQFETYFRQPRTSWPVRIGAELMRPYLQRWDRNSAKRVDTFLCISNNIRRKILDYYSRESQVIYPPVDLSRFRPGDTKKNYYLMVGAFAPNKRVDLAVEAFNRLKLPLKIVGSGQDEEYCRSIAGENIEFLGDLSSEKLVELYQQARAFLFPGEDDFGITPLEAQACNTPV
;
A
#
# COMPACT_ATOMS: atom_id res chain seq x y z
N MET A 1 4.67 -22.80 10.36
CA MET A 1 4.42 -22.58 11.81
C MET A 1 2.92 -22.49 11.97
N THR A 2 2.27 -23.54 12.44
CA THR A 2 0.86 -23.45 12.82
C THR A 2 0.80 -22.64 14.11
N VAL A 3 0.04 -21.56 14.14
CA VAL A 3 -0.20 -20.78 15.37
C VAL A 3 -1.07 -21.64 16.27
N SER A 4 -0.48 -22.54 17.05
CA SER A 4 -1.18 -23.53 17.89
C SER A 4 -2.21 -22.90 18.83
N LEU A 5 -2.01 -21.63 19.21
CA LEU A 5 -2.94 -20.83 20.01
C LEU A 5 -4.28 -20.52 19.31
N LEU A 6 -4.36 -20.70 17.99
CA LEU A 6 -5.55 -20.42 17.18
C LEU A 6 -6.14 -21.70 16.57
N GLU A 7 -5.75 -22.87 17.06
CA GLU A 7 -6.30 -24.15 16.60
C GLU A 7 -7.83 -24.20 16.81
N GLY A 8 -8.55 -24.61 15.77
CA GLY A 8 -10.02 -24.65 15.77
C GLY A 8 -10.71 -23.30 15.59
N ARG A 9 -9.98 -22.18 15.53
CA ARG A 9 -10.54 -20.84 15.27
C ARG A 9 -10.66 -20.56 13.77
N LYS A 10 -11.79 -20.01 13.34
CA LYS A 10 -12.00 -19.59 11.95
C LYS A 10 -11.53 -18.15 11.76
N VAL A 11 -10.52 -17.97 10.90
CA VAL A 11 -9.86 -16.68 10.65
C VAL A 11 -10.32 -16.08 9.32
N ALA A 12 -10.61 -14.78 9.33
CA ALA A 12 -10.81 -13.97 8.13
C ALA A 12 -9.65 -12.98 7.97
N LEU A 13 -9.04 -12.97 6.79
CA LEU A 13 -8.13 -11.90 6.38
C LEU A 13 -8.91 -10.85 5.60
N VAL A 14 -8.61 -9.58 5.82
CA VAL A 14 -9.25 -8.48 5.09
C VAL A 14 -8.16 -7.55 4.54
N HIS A 15 -8.24 -7.22 3.26
CA HIS A 15 -7.31 -6.30 2.60
C HIS A 15 -8.07 -5.31 1.71
N ASP A 16 -7.54 -4.11 1.48
CA ASP A 16 -8.33 -3.06 0.80
C ASP A 16 -8.63 -3.40 -0.66
N TRP A 17 -7.62 -3.78 -1.44
CA TRP A 17 -7.76 -4.19 -2.84
C TRP A 17 -6.54 -4.99 -3.31
N LEU A 18 -6.75 -5.93 -4.23
CA LEU A 18 -5.70 -6.79 -4.76
C LEU A 18 -5.48 -6.51 -6.24
N ILE A 19 -4.66 -5.50 -6.57
CA ILE A 19 -4.42 -5.07 -7.96
C ILE A 19 -2.99 -5.27 -8.45
N GLY A 20 -2.09 -5.71 -7.58
CA GLY A 20 -0.68 -5.94 -7.88
C GLY A 20 0.17 -5.94 -6.61
N MET A 21 1.34 -6.56 -6.67
CA MET A 21 2.26 -6.63 -5.53
C MET A 21 2.88 -5.26 -5.19
N ARG A 22 2.59 -4.74 -4.00
CA ARG A 22 3.29 -3.59 -3.38
C ARG A 22 3.60 -3.90 -1.92
N GLY A 23 4.03 -2.90 -1.15
CA GLY A 23 4.44 -3.08 0.24
C GLY A 23 3.34 -3.65 1.16
N GLY A 24 2.08 -3.27 0.94
CA GLY A 24 0.95 -3.82 1.69
C GLY A 24 0.66 -5.27 1.35
N GLU A 25 0.81 -5.64 0.08
CA GLU A 25 0.62 -7.02 -0.38
C GLU A 25 1.78 -7.93 0.05
N LYS A 26 3.02 -7.42 0.17
CA LYS A 26 4.14 -8.15 0.80
C LYS A 26 3.83 -8.52 2.26
N CYS A 27 3.16 -7.64 2.99
CA CYS A 27 2.73 -7.93 4.36
C CYS A 27 1.55 -8.92 4.37
N LEU A 28 0.59 -8.76 3.45
CA LEU A 28 -0.54 -9.68 3.31
C LEU A 28 -0.08 -11.09 2.96
N GLU A 29 0.93 -11.23 2.10
CA GLU A 29 1.52 -12.52 1.73
C GLU A 29 1.96 -13.31 2.97
N VAL A 30 2.66 -12.66 3.91
CA VAL A 30 3.05 -13.29 5.18
C VAL A 30 1.83 -13.69 6.01
N LEU A 31 0.77 -12.87 6.03
CA LEU A 31 -0.48 -13.24 6.71
C LEU A 31 -1.15 -14.46 6.07
N CYS A 32 -1.17 -14.55 4.73
CA CYS A 32 -1.67 -15.71 4.00
C CYS A 32 -0.86 -16.98 4.29
N GLU A 33 0.47 -16.87 4.40
CA GLU A 33 1.34 -18.00 4.77
C GLU A 33 1.14 -18.46 6.21
N LEU A 34 0.86 -17.53 7.14
CA LEU A 34 0.54 -17.84 8.53
C LEU A 34 -0.85 -18.47 8.69
N PHE A 35 -1.80 -18.07 7.82
CA PHE A 35 -3.20 -18.49 7.87
C PHE A 35 -3.67 -19.06 6.52
N PRO A 36 -3.11 -20.18 6.04
CA PRO A 36 -3.39 -20.69 4.70
C PRO A 36 -4.85 -21.13 4.49
N GLU A 37 -5.56 -21.48 5.57
CA GLU A 37 -6.97 -21.91 5.53
C GLU A 37 -7.98 -20.76 5.69
N ALA A 38 -7.51 -19.52 5.87
CA ALA A 38 -8.39 -18.36 6.05
C ALA A 38 -9.15 -18.00 4.77
N ASP A 39 -10.34 -17.40 4.93
CA ASP A 39 -11.00 -16.69 3.83
C ASP A 39 -10.37 -15.28 3.70
N LEU A 40 -10.14 -14.81 2.47
CA LEU A 40 -9.56 -13.49 2.20
C LEU A 40 -10.61 -12.56 1.57
N PHE A 41 -10.97 -11.49 2.28
CA PHE A 41 -11.93 -10.49 1.83
C PHE A 41 -11.21 -9.25 1.28
N THR A 42 -11.68 -8.74 0.15
CA THR A 42 -11.12 -7.55 -0.49
C THR A 42 -12.16 -6.78 -1.28
N LEU A 43 -12.02 -5.46 -1.48
CA LEU A 43 -12.99 -4.75 -2.31
C LEU A 43 -12.99 -5.25 -3.75
N ILE A 44 -11.80 -5.46 -4.30
CA ILE A 44 -11.56 -5.91 -5.68
C ILE A 44 -10.33 -6.81 -5.77
N HIS A 45 -10.29 -7.63 -6.82
CA HIS A 45 -9.18 -8.53 -7.17
C HIS A 45 -8.96 -8.58 -8.69
N ASP A 46 -7.75 -8.21 -9.11
CA ASP A 46 -7.24 -8.35 -10.47
C ASP A 46 -6.36 -9.61 -10.54
N LYS A 47 -6.98 -10.71 -10.98
CA LYS A 47 -6.43 -12.07 -10.90
C LYS A 47 -5.12 -12.21 -11.70
N GLY A 48 -4.13 -12.86 -11.07
CA GLY A 48 -2.84 -13.18 -11.69
C GLY A 48 -1.77 -12.09 -11.52
N LYS A 49 -2.05 -11.05 -10.73
CA LYS A 49 -1.10 -9.97 -10.44
C LYS A 49 -0.46 -10.05 -9.06
N LEU A 50 -0.89 -11.01 -8.24
CA LEU A 50 -0.46 -11.18 -6.86
C LEU A 50 0.44 -12.41 -6.75
N SER A 51 1.08 -12.57 -5.60
CA SER A 51 1.90 -13.74 -5.34
C SER A 51 1.06 -15.01 -5.26
N ARG A 52 1.73 -16.16 -5.42
CA ARG A 52 1.07 -17.48 -5.37
C ARG A 52 0.35 -17.70 -4.03
N ALA A 53 0.93 -17.25 -2.93
CA ALA A 53 0.34 -17.39 -1.60
C ALA A 53 -1.01 -16.66 -1.49
N ILE A 54 -1.08 -15.43 -2.00
CA ILE A 54 -2.32 -14.64 -2.02
C ILE A 54 -3.33 -15.26 -2.99
N GLU A 55 -2.91 -15.61 -4.20
CA GLU A 55 -3.79 -16.16 -5.24
C GLU A 55 -4.36 -17.54 -4.88
N SER A 56 -3.73 -18.28 -3.97
CA SER A 56 -4.25 -19.56 -3.47
C SER A 56 -5.35 -19.44 -2.42
N MET A 57 -5.58 -18.24 -1.87
CA MET A 57 -6.59 -18.03 -0.83
C MET A 57 -8.01 -18.16 -1.38
N ARG A 58 -8.97 -18.40 -0.48
CA ARG A 58 -10.41 -18.30 -0.79
C ARG A 58 -10.81 -16.82 -0.84
N ILE A 59 -10.59 -16.19 -1.98
CA ILE A 59 -10.80 -14.74 -2.16
C ILE A 59 -12.29 -14.42 -2.38
N ARG A 60 -12.81 -13.50 -1.57
CA ARG A 60 -14.17 -12.94 -1.66
C ARG A 60 -14.08 -11.45 -1.95
N THR A 61 -14.81 -11.01 -2.98
CA THR A 61 -14.79 -9.61 -3.45
C THR A 61 -16.11 -8.90 -3.14
N SER A 62 -16.07 -7.56 -3.08
CA SER A 62 -17.27 -6.73 -2.87
C SER A 62 -18.04 -6.52 -4.18
N PHE A 63 -19.22 -5.88 -4.11
CA PHE A 63 -19.98 -5.50 -5.31
C PHE A 63 -19.20 -4.57 -6.27
N ILE A 64 -18.19 -3.84 -5.79
CA ILE A 64 -17.36 -2.95 -6.62
C ILE A 64 -16.61 -3.74 -7.71
N GLN A 65 -16.29 -5.01 -7.46
CA GLN A 65 -15.68 -5.90 -8.45
C GLN A 65 -16.46 -5.92 -9.76
N ASN A 66 -17.81 -5.90 -9.67
CA ASN A 66 -18.72 -6.05 -10.79
C ASN A 66 -19.27 -4.72 -11.31
N MET A 67 -18.85 -3.58 -10.74
CA MET A 67 -19.26 -2.26 -11.22
C MET A 67 -18.55 -1.89 -12.54
N PRO A 68 -19.13 -0.98 -13.35
CA PRO A 68 -18.51 -0.54 -14.60
C PRO A 68 -17.07 -0.04 -14.41
N PHE A 69 -16.10 -0.66 -15.08
CA PHE A 69 -14.68 -0.33 -14.91
C PHE A 69 -14.15 -0.55 -13.47
N GLY A 70 -14.77 -1.45 -12.69
CA GLY A 70 -14.46 -1.75 -11.29
C GLY A 70 -12.98 -2.05 -11.02
N LEU A 71 -12.26 -2.67 -11.95
CA LEU A 71 -10.81 -2.91 -11.84
C LEU A 71 -9.96 -1.73 -12.35
N LYS A 72 -10.42 -1.02 -13.39
CA LYS A 72 -9.64 0.02 -14.07
C LYS A 72 -9.74 1.39 -13.39
N LYS A 73 -10.90 1.73 -12.83
CA LYS A 73 -11.22 3.05 -12.27
C LYS A 73 -11.64 3.00 -10.80
N TYR A 74 -11.31 1.92 -10.09
CA TYR A 74 -11.76 1.63 -8.73
C TYR A 74 -11.63 2.80 -7.74
N ARG A 75 -10.57 3.62 -7.84
CA ARG A 75 -10.34 4.79 -6.97
C ARG A 75 -11.46 5.84 -7.05
N HIS A 76 -12.20 5.91 -8.16
CA HIS A 76 -13.37 6.79 -8.29
C HIS A 76 -14.57 6.31 -7.46
N TYR A 77 -14.58 5.05 -7.05
CA TYR A 77 -15.56 4.49 -6.14
C TYR A 77 -15.21 4.69 -4.66
N LEU A 78 -14.22 5.54 -4.34
CA LEU A 78 -13.86 5.89 -2.97
C LEU A 78 -15.08 6.24 -2.07
N PRO A 79 -16.10 7.00 -2.54
CA PRO A 79 -17.30 7.24 -1.74
C PRO A 79 -18.11 5.99 -1.38
N LEU A 80 -18.00 4.92 -2.18
CA LEU A 80 -18.70 3.65 -1.98
C LEU A 80 -17.89 2.62 -1.18
N PHE A 81 -16.59 2.85 -0.97
CA PHE A 81 -15.73 1.93 -0.23
C PHE A 81 -16.22 1.63 1.19
N PRO A 82 -16.69 2.62 1.99
CA PRO A 82 -17.33 2.37 3.28
C PRO A 82 -18.49 1.36 3.20
N LEU A 83 -19.40 1.55 2.23
CA LEU A 83 -20.53 0.66 2.03
C LEU A 83 -20.06 -0.75 1.63
N ALA A 84 -19.10 -0.83 0.71
CA ALA A 84 -18.60 -2.09 0.20
C ALA A 84 -17.88 -2.93 1.26
N ILE A 85 -17.08 -2.32 2.14
CA ILE A 85 -16.39 -3.06 3.19
C ILE A 85 -17.35 -3.50 4.32
N GLU A 86 -18.37 -2.68 4.62
CA GLU A 86 -19.33 -2.96 5.69
C GLU A 86 -20.39 -3.99 5.31
N GLN A 87 -20.48 -4.39 4.04
CA GLN A 87 -21.40 -5.42 3.55
C GLN A 87 -20.87 -6.85 3.69
N PHE A 88 -19.58 -7.02 3.98
CA PHE A 88 -19.05 -8.35 4.23
C PHE A 88 -19.61 -8.92 5.53
N ASP A 89 -20.05 -10.18 5.46
CA ASP A 89 -20.57 -10.92 6.59
C ASP A 89 -19.45 -11.74 7.24
N PHE A 90 -19.21 -11.45 8.51
CA PHE A 90 -18.24 -12.15 9.35
C PHE A 90 -18.89 -13.04 10.41
N SER A 91 -20.18 -13.36 10.24
CA SER A 91 -20.87 -14.35 11.06
C SER A 91 -20.13 -15.70 10.98
N GLY A 92 -19.82 -16.28 12.13
CA GLY A 92 -19.13 -17.57 12.24
C GLY A 92 -17.62 -17.51 12.06
N TYR A 93 -16.99 -16.33 12.03
CA TYR A 93 -15.56 -16.18 12.26
C TYR A 93 -15.27 -15.88 13.72
N ASP A 94 -14.11 -16.31 14.19
CA ASP A 94 -13.63 -16.02 15.55
C ASP A 94 -12.66 -14.83 15.58
N LEU A 95 -11.92 -14.63 14.49
CA LEU A 95 -10.84 -13.67 14.39
C LEU A 95 -10.84 -13.00 13.01
N ILE A 96 -10.78 -11.69 13.00
CA ILE A 96 -10.53 -10.88 11.81
C ILE A 96 -9.13 -10.27 11.92
N ILE A 97 -8.32 -10.47 10.88
CA ILE A 97 -7.05 -9.76 10.70
C ILE A 97 -7.18 -8.88 9.46
N SER A 98 -7.44 -7.60 9.69
CA SER A 98 -7.47 -6.60 8.63
C SER A 98 -6.08 -6.01 8.41
N SER A 99 -5.70 -5.84 7.16
CA SER A 99 -4.48 -5.18 6.74
C SER A 99 -4.84 -3.98 5.88
N SER A 100 -4.67 -2.77 6.42
CA SER A 100 -5.38 -1.60 5.92
C SER A 100 -4.51 -0.37 5.70
N HIS A 101 -4.70 0.24 4.54
CA HIS A 101 -4.32 1.60 4.18
C HIS A 101 -5.53 2.46 3.78
N CYS A 102 -6.73 1.89 3.82
CA CYS A 102 -7.96 2.53 3.38
C CYS A 102 -9.16 2.16 4.27
N VAL A 103 -9.96 1.16 3.88
CA VAL A 103 -11.24 0.82 4.50
C VAL A 103 -11.28 -0.55 5.16
N ALA A 104 -10.32 -1.45 4.92
CA ALA A 104 -10.33 -2.82 5.43
C ALA A 104 -10.45 -2.91 6.95
N LYS A 105 -9.93 -1.93 7.70
CA LYS A 105 -10.13 -1.84 9.16
C LYS A 105 -11.58 -1.55 9.59
N GLY A 106 -12.44 -1.19 8.65
CA GLY A 106 -13.78 -0.66 8.90
C GLY A 106 -14.90 -1.68 8.75
N VAL A 107 -14.56 -2.97 8.59
CA VAL A 107 -15.52 -4.07 8.60
C VAL A 107 -16.46 -4.00 9.81
N LYS A 108 -17.66 -4.55 9.64
CA LYS A 108 -18.61 -4.76 10.72
C LYS A 108 -18.52 -6.20 11.18
N HIS A 109 -18.55 -6.41 12.47
CA HIS A 109 -18.61 -7.71 13.10
C HIS A 109 -19.28 -7.54 14.47
N ASP A 110 -19.72 -8.67 15.00
CA ASP A 110 -20.33 -8.74 16.33
C ASP A 110 -19.24 -8.79 17.40
N ASP A 111 -19.60 -8.47 18.65
CA ASP A 111 -18.67 -8.44 19.80
C ASP A 111 -18.04 -9.81 20.12
N SER A 112 -18.57 -10.90 19.55
CA SER A 112 -18.00 -12.24 19.67
C SER A 112 -16.75 -12.45 18.80
N VAL A 113 -16.49 -11.57 17.84
CA VAL A 113 -15.37 -11.68 16.90
C VAL A 113 -14.26 -10.73 17.32
N TYR A 114 -13.05 -11.27 17.53
CA TYR A 114 -11.91 -10.44 17.87
C TYR A 114 -11.31 -9.81 16.59
N HIS A 115 -11.08 -8.50 16.60
CA HIS A 115 -10.59 -7.77 15.44
C HIS A 115 -9.22 -7.14 15.66
N ILE A 116 -8.23 -7.66 14.92
CA ILE A 116 -6.90 -7.10 14.81
C ILE A 116 -6.81 -6.29 13.51
N SER A 117 -6.32 -5.06 13.60
CA SER A 117 -6.07 -4.22 12.43
C SER A 117 -4.60 -3.83 12.34
N TYR A 118 -3.93 -4.38 11.32
CA TYR A 118 -2.58 -4.00 10.93
C TYR A 118 -2.63 -2.83 9.95
N ILE A 119 -2.32 -1.65 10.45
CA ILE A 119 -2.45 -0.39 9.73
C ILE A 119 -1.13 -0.03 9.04
N TYR A 120 -1.19 0.08 7.72
CA TYR A 120 -0.12 0.65 6.90
C TYR A 120 -0.16 2.17 6.92
N THR A 121 -1.37 2.74 6.91
CA THR A 121 -1.61 4.16 7.11
C THR A 121 -3.10 4.36 7.38
N PRO A 122 -3.51 5.32 8.21
CA PRO A 122 -4.82 5.95 8.07
C PRO A 122 -5.02 6.48 6.64
N MET A 123 -6.27 6.75 6.23
CA MET A 123 -6.58 7.19 4.86
C MET A 123 -5.90 8.55 4.52
N ARG A 124 -4.62 8.53 4.15
CA ARG A 124 -3.75 9.73 4.10
C ARG A 124 -4.32 10.85 3.23
N TYR A 125 -4.95 10.50 2.12
CA TYR A 125 -5.51 11.45 1.18
C TYR A 125 -6.79 12.14 1.68
N VAL A 126 -7.40 11.70 2.80
CA VAL A 126 -8.43 12.47 3.50
C VAL A 126 -7.92 13.13 4.78
N TRP A 127 -6.76 12.71 5.31
CA TRP A 127 -6.18 13.26 6.54
C TRP A 127 -5.10 14.31 6.24
N ASP A 128 -3.84 13.89 6.08
CA ASP A 128 -2.64 14.72 6.05
C ASP A 128 -2.08 15.00 4.66
N GLN A 129 -2.44 14.21 3.65
CA GLN A 129 -1.90 14.31 2.30
C GLN A 129 -2.94 14.69 1.24
N PHE A 130 -4.02 15.35 1.66
CA PHE A 130 -5.09 15.80 0.75
C PHE A 130 -4.53 16.65 -0.40
N GLU A 131 -3.74 17.69 -0.10
CA GLU A 131 -3.17 18.56 -1.12
C GLU A 131 -2.19 17.84 -2.05
N THR A 132 -1.45 16.85 -1.55
CA THR A 132 -0.54 16.05 -2.37
C THR A 132 -1.30 15.19 -3.37
N TYR A 133 -2.41 14.58 -2.97
CA TYR A 133 -3.21 13.70 -3.83
C TYR A 133 -4.14 14.45 -4.78
N PHE A 134 -4.58 15.65 -4.42
CA PHE A 134 -5.51 16.47 -5.21
C PHE A 134 -4.86 17.76 -5.75
N ARG A 135 -3.54 17.73 -6.00
CA ARG A 135 -2.75 18.85 -6.54
C ARG A 135 -2.99 19.05 -8.03
N GLN A 136 -3.06 20.31 -8.46
CA GLN A 136 -2.96 20.68 -9.87
C GLN A 136 -1.51 20.48 -10.38
N PRO A 137 -1.29 20.14 -11.66
CA PRO A 137 -2.27 19.90 -12.74
C PRO A 137 -2.83 18.45 -12.80
N ARG A 138 -2.53 17.60 -11.81
CA ARG A 138 -2.82 16.14 -11.88
C ARG A 138 -4.26 15.77 -11.61
N THR A 139 -5.03 16.64 -10.99
CA THR A 139 -6.42 16.39 -10.64
C THR A 139 -7.30 17.44 -11.29
N SER A 140 -8.31 17.01 -12.05
CA SER A 140 -9.27 17.97 -12.62
C SER A 140 -10.04 18.70 -11.52
N TRP A 141 -10.41 19.95 -11.77
CA TRP A 141 -11.12 20.79 -10.81
C TRP A 141 -12.41 20.15 -10.26
N PRO A 142 -13.26 19.49 -11.06
CA PRO A 142 -14.44 18.79 -10.54
C PRO A 142 -14.11 17.65 -9.56
N VAL A 143 -13.03 16.91 -9.81
CA VAL A 143 -12.60 15.80 -8.93
C VAL A 143 -12.11 16.35 -7.60
N ARG A 144 -11.39 17.47 -7.60
CA ARG A 144 -10.95 18.13 -6.37
C ARG A 144 -12.13 18.58 -5.51
N ILE A 145 -13.13 19.23 -6.10
CA ILE A 145 -14.34 19.65 -5.35
C ILE A 145 -15.06 18.44 -4.78
N GLY A 146 -15.25 17.39 -5.58
CA GLY A 146 -15.86 16.15 -5.09
C GLY A 146 -15.10 15.57 -3.90
N ALA A 147 -13.76 15.56 -3.96
CA ALA A 147 -12.93 15.12 -2.85
C ALA A 147 -13.05 16.02 -1.61
N GLU A 148 -13.10 17.35 -1.77
CA GLU A 148 -13.28 18.30 -0.67
C GLU A 148 -14.63 18.08 0.03
N LEU A 149 -15.71 17.90 -0.73
CA LEU A 149 -17.05 17.62 -0.21
C LEU A 149 -17.14 16.28 0.52
N MET A 150 -16.47 15.24 0.00
CA MET A 150 -16.50 13.90 0.58
C MET A 150 -15.56 13.71 1.77
N ARG A 151 -14.55 14.57 1.91
CA ARG A 151 -13.50 14.44 2.95
C ARG A 151 -14.06 14.34 4.37
N PRO A 152 -14.98 15.21 4.85
CA PRO A 152 -15.50 15.12 6.21
C PRO A 152 -16.30 13.83 6.46
N TYR A 153 -17.06 13.37 5.45
CA TYR A 153 -17.79 12.11 5.52
C TYR A 153 -16.83 10.93 5.71
N LEU A 154 -15.78 10.85 4.88
CA LEU A 154 -14.79 9.78 4.95
C LEU A 154 -14.00 9.83 6.26
N GLN A 155 -13.56 11.01 6.72
CA GLN A 155 -12.88 11.15 8.02
C GLN A 155 -13.77 10.69 9.19
N ARG A 156 -15.06 11.03 9.16
CA ARG A 156 -16.00 10.61 10.20
C ARG A 156 -16.22 9.10 10.18
N TRP A 157 -16.40 8.53 9.00
CA TRP A 157 -16.51 7.08 8.85
C TRP A 157 -15.24 6.37 9.32
N ASP A 158 -14.07 6.86 8.92
CA ASP A 158 -12.76 6.30 9.25
C ASP A 158 -12.51 6.29 10.77
N ARG A 159 -12.81 7.41 11.44
CA ARG A 159 -12.72 7.51 12.91
C ARG A 159 -13.72 6.64 13.63
N ASN A 160 -14.97 6.58 13.15
CA ASN A 160 -16.01 5.79 13.81
C ASN A 160 -15.79 4.28 13.65
N SER A 161 -15.34 3.84 12.48
CA SER A 161 -15.09 2.43 12.22
C SER A 161 -13.91 1.88 13.03
N ALA A 162 -12.93 2.73 13.36
CA ALA A 162 -11.81 2.39 14.24
C ALA A 162 -12.23 1.98 15.67
N LYS A 163 -13.46 2.32 16.11
CA LYS A 163 -13.98 1.92 17.43
C LYS A 163 -14.24 0.42 17.54
N ARG A 164 -14.47 -0.27 16.41
CA ARG A 164 -14.74 -1.71 16.35
C ARG A 164 -13.48 -2.57 16.41
N VAL A 165 -12.32 -1.97 16.19
CA VAL A 165 -11.04 -2.69 16.27
C VAL A 165 -10.68 -2.92 17.73
N ASP A 166 -10.37 -4.15 18.10
CA ASP A 166 -9.87 -4.50 19.44
C ASP A 166 -8.40 -4.14 19.60
N THR A 167 -7.56 -4.55 18.63
CA THR A 167 -6.11 -4.33 18.66
C THR A 167 -5.59 -3.67 17.39
N PHE A 168 -4.90 -2.56 17.55
CA PHE A 168 -4.15 -1.93 16.46
C PHE A 168 -2.69 -2.36 16.45
N LEU A 169 -2.26 -2.84 15.29
CA LEU A 169 -0.86 -3.03 14.92
C LEU A 169 -0.51 -1.99 13.86
N CYS A 170 0.74 -1.57 13.76
CA CYS A 170 1.17 -0.58 12.78
C CYS A 170 2.60 -0.74 12.33
N ILE A 171 2.89 -0.27 11.12
CA ILE A 171 4.19 -0.50 10.46
C ILE A 171 5.34 0.38 10.97
N SER A 172 5.06 1.43 11.73
CA SER A 172 6.10 2.36 12.19
C SER A 172 5.63 3.23 13.35
N ASN A 173 6.58 3.86 14.05
CA ASN A 173 6.29 4.90 15.04
C ASN A 173 5.58 6.11 14.42
N ASN A 174 5.79 6.40 13.14
CA ASN A 174 5.06 7.46 12.45
C ASN A 174 3.56 7.14 12.39
N ILE A 175 3.22 5.92 11.97
CA ILE A 175 1.83 5.48 11.91
C ILE A 175 1.22 5.32 13.30
N ARG A 176 1.99 4.87 14.29
CA ARG A 176 1.53 4.85 15.70
C ARG A 176 1.02 6.23 16.15
N ARG A 177 1.77 7.29 15.86
CA ARG A 177 1.32 8.68 16.15
C ARG A 177 0.05 9.04 15.39
N LYS A 178 -0.02 8.74 14.09
CA LYS A 178 -1.23 9.02 13.28
C LYS A 178 -2.47 8.26 13.78
N ILE A 179 -2.31 7.03 14.25
CA ILE A 179 -3.42 6.26 14.87
C ILE A 179 -3.88 6.95 16.16
N LEU A 180 -2.96 7.39 17.01
CA LEU A 180 -3.29 8.14 18.22
C LEU A 180 -4.02 9.46 17.87
N ASP A 181 -3.51 10.24 16.92
CA ASP A 181 -4.06 11.54 16.55
C ASP A 181 -5.45 11.42 15.90
N TYR A 182 -5.64 10.47 14.99
CA TYR A 182 -6.86 10.37 14.20
C TYR A 182 -7.92 9.47 14.82
N TYR A 183 -7.52 8.41 15.52
CA TYR A 183 -8.45 7.44 16.10
C TYR A 183 -8.52 7.52 17.62
N SER A 184 -7.59 8.22 18.29
CA SER A 184 -7.50 8.26 19.75
C SER A 184 -7.36 6.86 20.36
N ARG A 185 -6.51 6.04 19.73
CA ARG A 185 -6.24 4.65 20.10
C ARG A 185 -4.74 4.41 20.21
N GLU A 186 -4.35 3.53 21.12
CA GLU A 186 -2.99 3.00 21.17
C GLU A 186 -2.78 1.92 20.10
N SER A 187 -1.53 1.76 19.67
CA SER A 187 -1.13 0.70 18.75
C SER A 187 0.27 0.18 19.03
N GLN A 188 0.50 -1.09 18.73
CA GLN A 188 1.82 -1.69 18.78
C GLN A 188 2.52 -1.60 17.43
N VAL A 189 3.82 -1.31 17.42
CA VAL A 189 4.61 -1.31 16.19
C VAL A 189 5.08 -2.73 15.89
N ILE A 190 4.77 -3.20 14.69
CA ILE A 190 5.35 -4.40 14.08
C ILE A 190 5.84 -3.96 12.70
N TYR A 191 7.16 -3.99 12.49
CA TYR A 191 7.74 -3.57 11.22
C TYR A 191 7.39 -4.58 10.12
N PRO A 192 7.13 -4.11 8.88
CA PRO A 192 6.82 -4.99 7.77
C PRO A 192 8.04 -5.82 7.35
N PRO A 193 7.83 -6.96 6.66
CA PRO A 193 8.91 -7.81 6.20
C PRO A 193 9.75 -7.09 5.13
N VAL A 194 11.07 -7.28 5.20
CA VAL A 194 12.04 -6.85 4.19
C VAL A 194 12.87 -8.06 3.80
N ASP A 195 12.94 -8.37 2.50
CA ASP A 195 13.65 -9.55 2.01
C ASP A 195 15.17 -9.31 1.92
N LEU A 196 15.79 -9.21 3.09
CA LEU A 196 17.25 -9.03 3.22
C LEU A 196 18.05 -10.26 2.76
N SER A 197 17.39 -11.39 2.49
CA SER A 197 18.06 -12.58 1.93
C SER A 197 18.32 -12.41 0.43
N ARG A 198 17.39 -11.75 -0.26
CA ARG A 198 17.44 -11.47 -1.70
C ARG A 198 18.26 -10.22 -2.00
N PHE A 199 18.01 -9.13 -1.27
CA PHE A 199 18.73 -7.88 -1.43
C PHE A 199 20.03 -7.94 -0.64
N ARG A 200 21.13 -8.16 -1.36
CA ARG A 200 22.49 -8.28 -0.80
C ARG A 200 23.47 -7.39 -1.55
N PRO A 201 24.64 -7.05 -0.99
CA PRO A 201 25.63 -6.26 -1.70
C PRO A 201 26.04 -6.90 -3.04
N GLY A 202 26.32 -6.06 -4.03
CA GLY A 202 26.93 -6.46 -5.29
C GLY A 202 28.31 -5.84 -5.47
N ASP A 203 29.07 -6.34 -6.45
CA ASP A 203 30.52 -6.07 -6.52
C ASP A 203 30.87 -4.72 -7.17
N THR A 204 30.01 -4.17 -8.03
CA THR A 204 30.36 -2.98 -8.82
C THR A 204 29.19 -2.02 -8.97
N LYS A 205 29.40 -0.77 -8.54
CA LYS A 205 28.47 0.34 -8.79
C LYS A 205 28.68 0.90 -10.20
N LYS A 206 27.59 1.27 -10.85
CA LYS A 206 27.52 1.94 -12.14
C LYS A 206 27.11 3.40 -11.95
N ASN A 207 27.34 4.21 -12.98
CA ASN A 207 27.03 5.64 -12.96
C ASN A 207 25.55 5.89 -13.27
N TYR A 208 24.63 5.50 -12.39
CA TYR A 208 23.24 5.93 -12.44
C TYR A 208 22.61 5.96 -11.04
N TYR A 209 21.53 6.73 -10.92
CA TYR A 209 20.70 6.82 -9.72
C TYR A 209 19.43 6.01 -9.92
N LEU A 210 18.90 5.45 -8.84
CA LEU A 210 17.75 4.54 -8.90
C LEU A 210 16.60 5.05 -8.05
N MET A 211 15.38 4.96 -8.57
CA MET A 211 14.15 5.09 -7.80
C MET A 211 13.27 3.87 -8.06
N VAL A 212 12.71 3.28 -7.01
CA VAL A 212 11.83 2.11 -7.11
C VAL A 212 10.56 2.37 -6.31
N GLY A 213 9.40 2.22 -6.95
CA GLY A 213 8.11 2.29 -6.27
C GLY A 213 6.94 2.61 -7.19
N ALA A 214 5.74 2.59 -6.62
CA ALA A 214 4.54 2.99 -7.36
C ALA A 214 4.57 4.48 -7.70
N PHE A 215 4.02 4.85 -8.86
CA PHE A 215 3.81 6.25 -9.26
C PHE A 215 2.57 6.80 -8.56
N ALA A 216 2.66 6.89 -7.23
CA ALA A 216 1.66 7.50 -6.37
C ALA A 216 2.11 8.93 -5.97
N PRO A 217 1.18 9.86 -5.72
CA PRO A 217 1.50 11.26 -5.47
C PRO A 217 2.46 11.47 -4.31
N ASN A 218 2.31 10.67 -3.24
CA ASN A 218 3.15 10.76 -2.05
C ASN A 218 4.61 10.36 -2.30
N LYS A 219 4.88 9.55 -3.34
CA LYS A 219 6.23 9.10 -3.68
C LYS A 219 7.07 10.17 -4.36
N ARG A 220 6.45 11.25 -4.82
CA ARG A 220 7.11 12.42 -5.40
C ARG A 220 8.11 12.07 -6.53
N VAL A 221 7.70 11.16 -7.42
CA VAL A 221 8.50 10.82 -8.62
C VAL A 221 8.75 12.07 -9.48
N ASP A 222 7.79 12.98 -9.51
CA ASP A 222 7.92 14.31 -10.14
C ASP A 222 9.14 15.08 -9.63
N LEU A 223 9.37 15.09 -8.32
CA LEU A 223 10.48 15.80 -7.70
C LEU A 223 11.82 15.18 -8.11
N ALA A 224 11.91 13.86 -8.18
CA ALA A 224 13.10 13.17 -8.70
C ALA A 224 13.35 13.55 -10.17
N VAL A 225 12.31 13.50 -11.01
CA VAL A 225 12.42 13.86 -12.43
C VAL A 225 12.87 15.31 -12.61
N GLU A 226 12.24 16.26 -11.93
CA GLU A 226 12.60 17.68 -12.00
C GLU A 226 14.03 17.95 -11.53
N ALA A 227 14.47 17.31 -10.43
CA ALA A 227 15.83 17.44 -9.94
C ALA A 227 16.85 16.88 -10.95
N PHE A 228 16.59 15.70 -11.51
CA PHE A 228 17.52 15.05 -12.44
C PHE A 228 17.53 15.70 -13.83
N ASN A 229 16.45 16.34 -14.24
CA ASN A 229 16.44 17.22 -15.41
C ASN A 229 17.39 18.41 -15.27
N ARG A 230 17.57 18.94 -14.05
CA ARG A 230 18.51 20.03 -13.76
C ARG A 230 19.94 19.53 -13.62
N LEU A 231 20.13 18.39 -12.93
CA LEU A 231 21.44 17.80 -12.69
C LEU A 231 22.07 17.20 -13.95
N LYS A 232 21.26 16.81 -14.96
CA LYS A 232 21.70 16.11 -16.17
C LYS A 232 22.43 14.79 -15.88
N LEU A 233 22.11 14.17 -14.74
CA LEU A 233 22.64 12.86 -14.35
C LEU A 233 21.68 11.74 -14.75
N PRO A 234 22.18 10.53 -15.04
CA PRO A 234 21.33 9.39 -15.40
C PRO A 234 20.48 8.89 -14.23
N LEU A 235 19.17 8.82 -14.44
CA LEU A 235 18.18 8.30 -13.48
C LEU A 235 17.41 7.14 -14.09
N LYS A 236 17.31 6.04 -13.33
CA LYS A 236 16.46 4.90 -13.65
C LYS A 236 15.30 4.83 -12.68
N ILE A 237 14.08 4.70 -13.20
CA ILE A 237 12.84 4.64 -12.40
C ILE A 237 12.12 3.33 -12.70
N VAL A 238 11.90 2.52 -11.66
CA VAL A 238 11.20 1.22 -11.75
C VAL A 238 9.85 1.33 -11.05
N GLY A 239 8.82 0.80 -11.71
CA GLY A 239 7.44 0.76 -11.24
C GLY A 239 6.45 1.43 -12.20
N SER A 240 5.20 1.50 -11.77
CA SER A 240 4.07 2.04 -12.54
C SER A 240 3.02 2.68 -11.62
N GLY A 241 2.08 3.44 -12.18
CA GLY A 241 0.99 4.02 -11.39
C GLY A 241 0.33 5.24 -12.00
N GLN A 242 -0.47 5.94 -11.18
CA GLN A 242 -1.35 7.01 -11.66
C GLN A 242 -0.62 8.27 -12.14
N ASP A 243 0.56 8.57 -11.58
CA ASP A 243 1.33 9.75 -11.95
C ASP A 243 2.34 9.45 -13.08
N GLU A 244 2.34 8.24 -13.66
CA GLU A 244 3.33 7.80 -14.65
C GLU A 244 3.32 8.64 -15.93
N GLU A 245 2.13 8.86 -16.52
CA GLU A 245 1.98 9.63 -17.75
C GLU A 245 2.52 11.05 -17.59
N TYR A 246 2.20 11.71 -16.46
CA TYR A 246 2.72 13.03 -16.15
C TYR A 246 4.23 13.04 -15.94
N CYS A 247 4.77 12.07 -15.18
CA CYS A 247 6.21 12.02 -14.92
C CYS A 247 7.01 11.80 -16.22
N ARG A 248 6.48 10.99 -17.15
CA ARG A 248 7.08 10.78 -18.48
C ARG A 248 7.03 12.05 -19.34
N SER A 249 5.94 12.81 -19.29
CA SER A 249 5.79 14.03 -20.12
C SER A 249 6.75 15.16 -19.75
N ILE A 250 7.24 15.18 -18.51
CA ILE A 250 8.22 16.17 -18.03
C ILE A 250 9.67 15.65 -18.02
N ALA A 251 9.91 14.38 -18.39
CA ALA A 251 11.23 13.77 -18.27
C ALA A 251 12.16 14.16 -19.43
N GLY A 252 13.42 14.46 -19.11
CA GLY A 252 14.49 14.63 -20.08
C GLY A 252 15.11 13.30 -20.52
N GLU A 253 15.98 13.36 -21.53
CA GLU A 253 16.63 12.18 -22.15
C GLU A 253 17.51 11.37 -21.18
N ASN A 254 17.94 11.97 -20.07
CA ASN A 254 18.73 11.31 -19.04
C ASN A 254 17.93 10.43 -18.07
N ILE A 255 16.61 10.29 -18.27
CA ILE A 255 15.70 9.57 -17.37
C ILE A 255 15.10 8.38 -18.10
N GLU A 256 15.35 7.19 -17.56
CA GLU A 256 14.88 5.92 -18.10
C GLU A 256 13.78 5.34 -17.21
N PHE A 257 12.60 5.11 -17.79
CA PHE A 257 11.48 4.45 -17.12
C PHE A 257 11.42 2.98 -17.52
N LEU A 258 11.63 2.09 -16.55
CA LEU A 258 11.82 0.66 -16.80
C LEU A 258 10.53 -0.17 -16.65
N GLY A 259 9.45 0.43 -16.14
CA GLY A 259 8.20 -0.29 -15.86
C GLY A 259 8.37 -1.35 -14.78
N ASP A 260 7.64 -2.47 -14.92
CA ASP A 260 7.74 -3.62 -14.03
C ASP A 260 8.87 -4.56 -14.47
N LEU A 261 9.69 -4.99 -13.52
CA LEU A 261 10.86 -5.84 -13.77
C LEU A 261 10.76 -7.17 -13.02
N SER A 262 11.52 -8.17 -13.49
CA SER A 262 11.72 -9.39 -12.73
C SER A 262 12.48 -9.11 -11.43
N SER A 263 12.33 -10.00 -10.46
CA SER A 263 12.99 -9.86 -9.15
C SER A 263 14.52 -9.77 -9.31
N GLU A 264 15.09 -10.55 -10.22
CA GLU A 264 16.53 -10.64 -10.45
C GLU A 264 17.07 -9.32 -11.02
N LYS A 265 16.41 -8.78 -12.05
CA LYS A 265 16.77 -7.48 -12.64
C LYS A 265 16.64 -6.34 -11.65
N LEU A 266 15.63 -6.38 -10.79
CA LEU A 266 15.46 -5.37 -9.75
C LEU A 266 16.62 -5.39 -8.75
N VAL A 267 17.05 -6.56 -8.30
CA VAL A 267 18.21 -6.71 -7.41
C VAL A 267 19.47 -6.19 -8.08
N GLU A 268 19.72 -6.54 -9.34
CA GLU A 268 20.88 -6.03 -10.09
C GLU A 268 20.89 -4.50 -10.15
N LEU A 269 19.72 -3.87 -10.34
CA LEU A 269 19.62 -2.42 -10.34
C LEU A 269 19.97 -1.82 -8.99
N TYR A 270 19.42 -2.36 -7.90
CA TYR A 270 19.78 -1.89 -6.56
C TYR A 270 21.27 -2.06 -6.29
N GLN A 271 21.85 -3.21 -6.63
CA GLN A 271 23.26 -3.50 -6.42
C GLN A 271 24.20 -2.58 -7.20
N GLN A 272 23.81 -2.19 -8.42
CA GLN A 272 24.65 -1.39 -9.31
C GLN A 272 24.36 0.12 -9.21
N ALA A 273 23.30 0.57 -8.56
CA ALA A 273 23.00 2.00 -8.44
C ALA A 273 24.08 2.76 -7.62
N ARG A 274 24.46 3.95 -8.10
CA ARG A 274 25.35 4.87 -7.37
C ARG A 274 24.72 5.38 -6.08
N ALA A 275 23.42 5.70 -6.14
CA ALA A 275 22.59 6.05 -5.00
C ALA A 275 21.12 5.79 -5.34
N PHE A 276 20.32 5.58 -4.31
CA PHE A 276 18.88 5.39 -4.37
C PHE A 276 18.18 6.69 -3.97
N LEU A 277 17.09 7.02 -4.64
CA LEU A 277 16.32 8.23 -4.39
C LEU A 277 15.01 7.90 -3.68
N PHE A 278 14.75 8.64 -2.60
CA PHE A 278 13.51 8.53 -1.84
C PHE A 278 12.94 9.90 -1.47
N PRO A 279 12.47 10.69 -2.47
CA PRO A 279 12.09 12.09 -2.28
C PRO A 279 10.73 12.30 -1.60
N GLY A 280 9.90 11.26 -1.54
CA GLY A 280 8.54 11.33 -1.03
C GLY A 280 8.44 11.15 0.48
N GLU A 281 7.31 11.54 1.04
CA GLU A 281 6.95 11.17 2.42
C GLU A 281 6.32 9.77 2.39
N ASP A 282 6.99 8.83 3.06
CA ASP A 282 6.54 7.45 3.20
C ASP A 282 6.40 7.06 4.66
N ASP A 283 5.55 6.07 4.92
CA ASP A 283 5.21 5.69 6.29
C ASP A 283 6.18 4.68 6.90
N PHE A 284 6.88 3.89 6.08
CA PHE A 284 7.91 2.96 6.54
C PHE A 284 9.17 2.95 5.65
N GLY A 285 9.02 2.85 4.33
CA GLY A 285 10.16 2.82 3.41
C GLY A 285 10.85 1.46 3.27
N ILE A 286 10.15 0.45 2.72
CA ILE A 286 10.76 -0.85 2.36
C ILE A 286 11.89 -0.67 1.34
N THR A 287 11.69 0.16 0.30
CA THR A 287 12.65 0.29 -0.81
C THR A 287 13.98 0.95 -0.41
N PRO A 288 14.04 1.95 0.50
CA PRO A 288 15.30 2.36 1.14
C PRO A 288 16.05 1.24 1.85
N LEU A 289 15.34 0.36 2.56
CA LEU A 289 15.98 -0.76 3.27
C LEU A 289 16.53 -1.81 2.29
N GLU A 290 15.82 -2.07 1.18
CA GLU A 290 16.31 -2.89 0.07
C GLU A 290 17.59 -2.28 -0.55
N ALA A 291 17.62 -0.97 -0.75
CA ALA A 291 18.81 -0.26 -1.25
C ALA A 291 20.00 -0.36 -0.28
N GLN A 292 19.77 -0.11 1.01
CA GLN A 292 20.79 -0.22 2.05
C GLN A 292 21.34 -1.64 2.15
N ALA A 293 20.49 -2.66 2.05
CA ALA A 293 20.91 -4.06 2.03
C ALA A 293 21.80 -4.40 0.82
N CYS A 294 21.67 -3.65 -0.28
CA CYS A 294 22.55 -3.72 -1.45
C CYS A 294 23.80 -2.83 -1.38
N ASN A 295 24.14 -2.26 -0.21
CA ASN A 295 25.19 -1.25 -0.04
C ASN A 295 25.04 -0.06 -0.99
N THR A 296 23.80 0.36 -1.25
CA THR A 296 23.49 1.53 -2.06
C THR A 296 23.11 2.69 -1.14
N PRO A 297 23.84 3.82 -1.19
CA PRO A 297 23.49 5.02 -0.43
C PRO A 297 22.06 5.48 -0.74
N VAL A 298 21.36 5.98 0.27
CA VAL A 298 20.00 6.57 0.16
C VAL A 298 20.07 8.05 0.49
#